data_AF-A0A4Q6EIK2-F1
#
_entry.id   AF-A0A4Q6EIK2-F1
#
_cell.length_a   1.000
_cell.length_b   1.000
_cell.length_c   1.000
_cell.angle_alpha   90.00
_cell.angle_beta   90.00
_cell.angle_gamma   90.00
#
_symmetry.space_group_name_H-M   'P 1'
#
loop_
_entity.id
_entity.type
_entity.pdbx_description
1 polymer ?
#
loop_
_entity_poly.entity_id
_entity_poly.type
_entity_poly.pdbx_seq_one_letter_code
_entity_poly.pdbx_strand_id
1 'polypeptide(L)'
;MKTTNILIPTDFSLASLNAIIGLVKKHPEERFNITLVHFFKLSDSEAELLMLARRSREYSLISDEFEDQLNDIRKNFPLQVARVHAEFFYGNTVAMFKNFLEARGIETIACLDCHEYKQLTKSSIDPQLLVQRSGCKLINITQAPLRPQIDENVIAITLPQLQTQQI
;
A
#
# COMPACT_ATOMS: atom_id res chain seq x y z
N MET A 1 -1.36 19.60 -15.40
CA MET A 1 -1.85 18.22 -15.16
C MET A 1 -3.02 18.31 -14.20
N LYS A 2 -4.09 17.54 -14.42
CA LYS A 2 -5.19 17.42 -13.46
C LYS A 2 -4.68 16.71 -12.20
N THR A 3 -5.04 17.23 -11.03
CA THR A 3 -4.72 16.57 -9.76
C THR A 3 -5.93 15.79 -9.26
N THR A 4 -5.74 14.51 -8.97
CA THR A 4 -6.77 13.58 -8.51
C THR A 4 -6.46 13.11 -7.08
N ASN A 5 -7.45 13.13 -6.19
CA ASN A 5 -7.34 12.55 -4.85
C ASN A 5 -7.65 11.06 -4.94
N ILE A 6 -6.72 10.22 -4.50
CA ILE A 6 -6.83 8.77 -4.61
C ILE A 6 -6.52 8.10 -3.28
N LEU A 7 -7.31 7.10 -2.93
CA LEU A 7 -7.02 6.20 -1.83
C LEU A 7 -6.30 4.97 -2.34
N ILE A 8 -5.24 4.58 -1.65
CA ILE A 8 -4.60 3.28 -1.83
C ILE A 8 -4.73 2.54 -0.49
N PRO A 9 -5.48 1.43 -0.43
CA PRO A 9 -5.47 0.62 0.77
C PRO A 9 -4.07 0.01 0.92
N THR A 10 -3.55 -0.05 2.14
CA THR A 10 -2.20 -0.53 2.42
C THR A 10 -2.13 -1.30 3.73
N ASP A 11 -1.19 -2.22 3.83
CA ASP A 11 -0.75 -2.87 5.06
C ASP A 11 0.60 -2.32 5.54
N PHE A 12 1.06 -1.21 4.98
CA PHE A 12 2.38 -0.61 5.19
C PHE A 12 3.56 -1.58 4.97
N SER A 13 3.37 -2.63 4.17
CA SER A 13 4.47 -3.43 3.65
C SER A 13 5.15 -2.73 2.47
N LEU A 14 6.43 -3.00 2.24
CA LEU A 14 7.16 -2.49 1.06
C LEU A 14 6.48 -2.91 -0.25
N ALA A 15 5.89 -4.11 -0.28
CA ALA A 15 5.15 -4.60 -1.44
C ALA A 15 3.97 -3.68 -1.80
N SER A 16 3.27 -3.12 -0.80
CA SER A 16 2.14 -2.23 -1.02
C SER A 16 2.52 -0.90 -1.70
N LEU A 17 3.79 -0.44 -1.60
CA LEU A 17 4.29 0.74 -2.31
C LEU A 17 4.26 0.57 -3.84
N ASN A 18 4.27 -0.68 -4.34
CA ASN A 18 4.14 -0.95 -5.77
C ASN A 18 2.82 -0.45 -6.35
N ALA A 19 1.78 -0.27 -5.52
CA ALA A 19 0.54 0.35 -5.94
C ALA A 19 0.76 1.78 -6.44
N ILE A 20 1.61 2.56 -5.76
CA ILE A 20 1.96 3.93 -6.15
C ILE A 20 2.74 3.90 -7.47
N ILE A 21 3.76 3.06 -7.56
CA ILE A 21 4.61 2.95 -8.75
C ILE A 21 3.79 2.54 -9.97
N GLY A 22 2.91 1.55 -9.82
CA GLY A 22 2.03 1.11 -10.89
C GLY A 22 1.02 2.18 -11.29
N LEU A 23 0.46 2.92 -10.32
CA LEU A 23 -0.45 4.02 -10.58
C LEU A 23 0.20 5.11 -11.43
N VAL A 24 1.38 5.62 -11.03
CA VAL A 24 2.06 6.71 -11.74
C VAL A 24 2.54 6.28 -13.13
N LYS A 25 2.93 5.02 -13.30
CA LYS A 25 3.33 4.48 -14.62
C LYS A 25 2.14 4.30 -15.57
N LYS A 26 0.98 3.91 -15.04
CA LYS A 26 -0.24 3.70 -15.82
C LYS A 26 -0.91 5.01 -16.25
N HIS A 27 -0.65 6.09 -15.51
CA HIS A 27 -1.24 7.42 -15.73
C HIS A 27 -0.16 8.52 -15.73
N PRO A 28 0.79 8.51 -16.69
CA PRO A 28 1.95 9.41 -16.67
C PRO A 28 1.59 10.90 -16.80
N GLU A 29 0.43 11.21 -17.38
CA GLU A 29 -0.12 12.57 -17.56
C GLU A 29 -0.98 13.08 -16.39
N GLU A 30 -1.26 12.24 -15.39
CA GLU A 30 -2.03 12.60 -14.19
C GLU A 30 -1.13 12.91 -13.00
N ARG A 31 -1.65 13.77 -12.10
CA ARG A 31 -1.00 14.09 -10.83
C ARG A 31 -1.91 13.63 -9.68
N PHE A 32 -1.34 13.09 -8.61
CA PHE A 32 -2.07 12.42 -7.55
C PHE A 32 -1.78 13.01 -6.17
N ASN A 33 -2.85 13.22 -5.40
CA ASN A 33 -2.80 13.31 -3.94
C ASN A 33 -3.18 11.93 -3.39
N ILE A 34 -2.22 11.23 -2.80
CA ILE A 34 -2.35 9.83 -2.41
C ILE A 34 -2.58 9.73 -0.90
N THR A 35 -3.70 9.16 -0.50
CA THR A 35 -3.94 8.77 0.89
C THR A 35 -3.71 7.26 1.01
N LEU A 36 -2.66 6.86 1.72
CA LEU A 36 -2.39 5.47 2.07
C LEU A 36 -3.23 5.13 3.29
N VAL A 37 -4.17 4.19 3.16
CA VAL A 37 -5.14 3.88 4.23
C VAL A 37 -5.01 2.44 4.71
N HIS A 38 -4.74 2.28 5.99
CA HIS A 38 -4.92 0.99 6.67
C HIS A 38 -6.27 0.96 7.39
N PHE A 39 -6.91 -0.21 7.42
CA PHE A 39 -8.29 -0.37 7.88
C PHE A 39 -8.32 -1.13 9.19
N PHE A 40 -8.94 -0.53 10.19
CA PHE A 40 -9.20 -1.12 11.48
C PHE A 40 -10.71 -1.26 11.73
N LYS A 41 -11.09 -2.33 12.42
CA LYS A 41 -12.40 -2.44 13.03
C LYS A 41 -12.55 -1.34 14.08
N LEU A 42 -13.70 -0.68 14.09
CA LEU A 42 -14.05 0.19 15.21
C LEU A 42 -14.25 -0.67 16.46
N SER A 43 -13.53 -0.36 17.53
CA SER A 43 -13.68 -1.09 18.79
C SER A 43 -14.87 -0.58 19.60
N ASP A 44 -15.58 -1.52 20.22
CA ASP A 44 -16.64 -1.24 21.20
C ASP A 44 -16.10 -1.24 22.65
N SER A 45 -14.79 -1.43 22.84
CA SER A 45 -14.13 -1.44 24.15
C SER A 45 -13.73 -0.02 24.57
N GLU A 46 -14.22 0.44 25.73
CA GLU A 46 -13.88 1.74 26.32
C GLU A 46 -12.36 1.93 26.46
N ALA A 47 -11.62 0.87 26.79
CA ALA A 47 -10.17 0.89 26.90
C ALA A 47 -9.48 1.08 25.54
N GLU A 48 -9.98 0.47 24.48
CA GLU A 48 -9.45 0.67 23.13
C GLU A 48 -9.85 2.04 22.58
N LEU A 49 -11.05 2.56 22.89
CA LEU A 49 -11.48 3.91 22.54
C LEU A 49 -10.60 5.00 23.18
N LEU A 50 -10.22 4.83 24.46
CA LEU A 50 -9.25 5.71 25.13
C LEU A 50 -7.85 5.61 24.52
N MET A 51 -7.47 4.44 23.99
CA MET A 51 -6.22 4.28 23.24
C MET A 51 -6.27 4.90 21.84
N LEU A 52 -7.41 4.84 21.13
CA LEU A 52 -7.62 5.46 19.81
C LEU A 52 -7.49 6.98 19.84
N ALA A 53 -7.78 7.61 20.98
CA ALA A 53 -7.52 9.04 21.19
C ALA A 53 -6.02 9.38 21.09
N ARG A 54 -5.14 8.39 21.24
CA ARG A 54 -3.67 8.53 21.13
C ARG A 54 -3.19 8.18 19.72
N ARG A 55 -3.79 8.81 18.69
CA ARG A 55 -3.57 8.65 17.23
C ARG A 55 -2.12 8.53 16.75
N SER A 56 -1.12 8.82 17.59
CA SER A 56 0.30 8.71 17.27
C SER A 56 0.84 7.28 17.32
N ARG A 57 0.13 6.33 17.99
CA ARG A 57 0.66 4.98 18.17
C ARG A 57 0.60 4.14 16.89
N GLU A 58 -0.41 4.33 16.07
CA GLU A 58 -0.53 3.54 14.84
C GLU A 58 0.54 3.92 13.81
N TYR A 59 1.01 5.17 13.82
CA TYR A 59 2.14 5.59 13.01
C TYR A 59 3.46 4.89 13.40
N SER A 60 3.59 4.38 14.64
CA SER A 60 4.75 3.55 15.01
C SER A 60 4.70 2.14 14.39
N LEU A 61 3.62 1.78 13.70
CA LEU A 61 3.52 0.52 12.95
C LEU A 61 4.10 0.66 11.53
N ILE A 62 4.38 1.88 11.09
CA ILE A 62 5.04 2.15 9.82
C ILE A 62 6.55 2.07 10.08
N SER A 63 7.24 1.18 9.38
CA SER A 63 8.69 1.04 9.53
C SER A 63 9.45 2.20 8.90
N ASP A 64 10.63 2.51 9.43
CA ASP A 64 11.52 3.52 8.84
C ASP A 64 11.87 3.16 7.39
N GLU A 65 12.07 1.86 7.10
CA GLU A 65 12.33 1.37 5.74
C GLU A 65 11.17 1.68 4.77
N PHE A 66 9.92 1.61 5.24
CA PHE A 66 8.76 1.98 4.44
C PHE A 66 8.74 3.48 4.13
N GLU A 67 9.01 4.31 5.14
CA GLU A 67 9.08 5.77 4.97
C GLU A 67 10.23 6.19 4.05
N ASP A 68 11.39 5.53 4.15
CA ASP A 68 12.54 5.78 3.28
C ASP A 68 12.20 5.46 1.82
N GLN A 69 11.63 4.28 1.54
CA GLN A 69 11.20 3.93 0.18
C GLN A 69 10.08 4.84 -0.32
N LEU A 70 9.14 5.23 0.53
CA LEU A 70 8.09 6.18 0.17
C LEU A 70 8.67 7.55 -0.20
N ASN A 71 9.69 8.02 0.53
CA ASN A 71 10.40 9.25 0.24
C ASN A 71 11.16 9.18 -1.09
N ASP A 72 11.78 8.04 -1.41
CA ASP A 72 12.42 7.85 -2.70
C ASP A 72 11.42 7.83 -3.85
N ILE A 73 10.24 7.23 -3.68
CA ILE A 73 9.15 7.31 -4.65
C ILE A 73 8.74 8.77 -4.88
N ARG A 74 8.59 9.59 -3.84
CA ARG A 74 8.27 11.03 -3.97
C ARG A 74 9.32 11.78 -4.80
N LYS A 75 10.61 11.49 -4.58
CA LYS A 75 11.73 12.12 -5.30
C LYS A 75 11.82 11.67 -6.76
N ASN A 76 11.49 10.40 -7.03
CA ASN A 76 11.56 9.82 -8.38
C ASN A 76 10.37 10.22 -9.27
N PHE A 77 9.20 10.54 -8.68
CA PHE A 77 7.99 10.91 -9.42
C PHE A 77 7.41 12.28 -9.00
N PRO A 78 8.20 13.37 -9.00
CA PRO A 78 7.77 14.66 -8.44
C PRO A 78 6.68 15.36 -9.27
N LEU A 79 6.51 14.96 -10.54
CA LEU A 79 5.46 15.47 -11.43
C LEU A 79 4.13 14.73 -11.26
N GLN A 80 4.15 13.47 -10.87
CA GLN A 80 2.97 12.64 -10.69
C GLN A 80 2.51 12.59 -9.22
N VAL A 81 3.41 12.63 -8.25
CA VAL A 81 3.06 12.58 -6.81
C VAL A 81 3.06 14.00 -6.24
N ALA A 82 1.88 14.58 -6.03
CA ALA A 82 1.74 15.90 -5.41
C ALA A 82 1.88 15.85 -3.89
N ARG A 83 1.20 14.87 -3.29
CA ARG A 83 1.19 14.62 -1.85
C ARG A 83 1.00 13.13 -1.66
N VAL A 84 1.66 12.57 -0.66
CA VAL A 84 1.33 11.25 -0.15
C VAL A 84 1.45 11.25 1.37
N HIS A 85 0.45 10.67 2.04
CA HIS A 85 0.43 10.58 3.49
C HIS A 85 -0.34 9.34 3.94
N ALA A 86 0.00 8.86 5.14
CA ALA A 86 -0.65 7.74 5.78
C ALA A 86 -1.83 8.18 6.65
N GLU A 87 -2.93 7.44 6.58
CA GLU A 87 -4.11 7.56 7.44
C GLU A 87 -4.62 6.18 7.87
N PHE A 88 -5.39 6.17 8.95
CA PHE A 88 -6.02 4.97 9.48
C PHE A 88 -7.54 5.17 9.46
N PHE A 89 -8.25 4.22 8.85
CA PHE A 89 -9.70 4.18 8.85
C PHE A 89 -10.20 3.27 9.97
N TYR A 90 -11.13 3.77 10.78
CA TYR A 90 -11.77 3.01 11.86
C TYR A 90 -13.25 2.85 11.53
N GLY A 91 -13.67 1.63 11.19
CA GLY A 91 -15.04 1.39 10.81
C GLY A 91 -15.25 0.02 10.19
N ASN A 92 -16.47 -0.48 10.29
CA ASN A 92 -16.87 -1.78 9.73
C ASN A 92 -18.07 -1.66 8.77
N THR A 93 -18.57 -0.45 8.52
CA THR A 93 -19.73 -0.22 7.64
C THR A 93 -19.36 0.56 6.39
N VAL A 94 -20.06 0.26 5.29
CA VAL A 94 -19.92 0.98 4.02
C VAL A 94 -20.30 2.45 4.17
N ALA A 95 -21.30 2.77 4.99
CA ALA A 95 -21.74 4.14 5.24
C ALA A 95 -20.63 4.99 5.86
N MET A 96 -19.93 4.47 6.89
CA MET A 96 -18.79 5.16 7.48
C MET A 96 -17.65 5.35 6.47
N PHE A 97 -17.39 4.34 5.63
CA PHE A 97 -16.34 4.43 4.63
C PHE A 97 -16.68 5.47 3.55
N LYS A 98 -17.94 5.55 3.11
CA LYS A 98 -18.41 6.61 2.20
C LYS A 98 -18.22 8.00 2.80
N ASN A 99 -18.65 8.20 4.05
CA ASN A 99 -18.44 9.48 4.75
C ASN A 99 -16.94 9.84 4.83
N PHE A 100 -16.08 8.85 5.08
CA PHE A 100 -14.63 9.03 5.11
C PHE A 100 -14.06 9.48 3.76
N LEU A 101 -14.53 8.88 2.65
CA LEU A 101 -14.14 9.19 1.29
C LEU A 101 -14.64 10.59 0.87
N GLU A 102 -15.91 10.89 1.14
CA GLU A 102 -16.55 12.18 0.83
C GLU A 102 -15.86 13.34 1.55
N ALA A 103 -15.56 13.19 2.85
CA ALA A 103 -14.86 14.20 3.63
C ALA A 103 -13.44 14.51 3.10
N ARG A 104 -12.86 13.62 2.27
CA ARG A 104 -11.55 13.78 1.65
C ARG A 104 -11.63 14.08 0.14
N GLY A 105 -12.83 14.14 -0.43
CA GLY A 105 -13.04 14.28 -1.87
C GLY A 105 -12.36 13.15 -2.66
N ILE A 106 -12.39 11.92 -2.14
CA ILE A 106 -11.81 10.74 -2.80
C ILE A 106 -12.92 10.04 -3.58
N GLU A 107 -12.78 10.01 -4.90
CA GLU A 107 -13.70 9.35 -5.81
C GLU A 107 -13.08 8.13 -6.51
N THR A 108 -11.76 7.94 -6.35
CA THR A 108 -10.99 6.87 -6.98
C THR A 108 -10.20 6.11 -5.92
N ILE A 109 -10.15 4.78 -6.06
CA ILE A 109 -9.37 3.88 -5.22
C ILE A 109 -8.45 3.05 -6.13
N ALA A 110 -7.15 3.04 -5.85
CA ALA A 110 -6.20 2.17 -6.53
C ALA A 110 -5.88 0.95 -5.65
N CYS A 111 -6.12 -0.24 -6.19
CA CYS A 111 -5.92 -1.51 -5.51
C CYS A 111 -4.74 -2.26 -6.14
N LEU A 112 -3.84 -2.77 -5.31
CA LEU A 112 -2.79 -3.69 -5.76
C LEU A 112 -3.40 -5.09 -5.91
N ASP A 113 -3.45 -5.60 -7.15
CA ASP A 113 -3.95 -6.95 -7.41
C ASP A 113 -3.02 -7.99 -6.76
N CYS A 114 -3.59 -9.10 -6.29
CA CYS A 114 -2.87 -10.24 -5.71
C CYS A 114 -2.04 -9.92 -4.46
N HIS A 115 -2.26 -8.77 -3.81
CA HIS A 115 -1.60 -8.43 -2.55
C HIS A 115 -2.35 -9.03 -1.37
N GLU A 116 -1.71 -9.96 -0.66
CA GLU A 116 -2.21 -10.44 0.63
C GLU A 116 -2.01 -9.36 1.69
N TYR A 117 -3.11 -8.72 2.10
CA TYR A 117 -3.08 -7.70 3.15
C TYR A 117 -2.63 -8.31 4.47
N LYS A 118 -1.45 -7.89 4.94
CA LYS A 118 -0.97 -8.26 6.27
C LYS A 118 -1.73 -7.48 7.33
N GLN A 119 -2.19 -8.21 8.34
CA GLN A 119 -2.77 -7.59 9.53
C GLN A 119 -1.66 -6.95 10.36
N LEU A 120 -1.70 -5.62 10.52
CA LEU A 120 -0.78 -4.92 11.42
C LEU A 120 -1.10 -5.20 12.88
N THR A 121 -2.39 -5.38 13.19
CA THR A 121 -2.89 -5.69 14.53
C THR A 121 -4.08 -6.64 14.44
N LYS A 122 -4.56 -7.12 15.60
CA LYS A 122 -5.78 -7.94 15.69
C LYS A 122 -7.06 -7.18 15.27
N SER A 123 -7.01 -5.85 15.27
CA SER A 123 -8.13 -5.02 14.83
C SER A 123 -8.08 -4.71 13.34
N SER A 124 -7.00 -5.08 12.62
CA SER A 124 -6.90 -4.90 11.17
C SER A 124 -7.99 -5.69 10.45
N ILE A 125 -8.62 -5.07 9.45
CA ILE A 125 -9.63 -5.70 8.61
C ILE A 125 -9.23 -5.65 7.14
N ASP A 126 -9.67 -6.64 6.38
CA ASP A 126 -9.55 -6.63 4.93
C ASP A 126 -10.44 -5.53 4.34
N PRO A 127 -9.88 -4.54 3.62
CA PRO A 127 -10.65 -3.45 3.04
C PRO A 127 -11.53 -3.88 1.85
N GLN A 128 -11.35 -5.07 1.29
CA GLN A 128 -11.94 -5.49 0.02
C GLN A 128 -13.46 -5.27 -0.04
N LEU A 129 -14.20 -5.68 0.99
CA LEU A 129 -15.66 -5.53 1.01
C LEU A 129 -16.10 -4.05 1.05
N LEU A 130 -15.38 -3.22 1.81
CA LEU A 130 -15.67 -1.78 1.90
C LEU A 130 -15.34 -1.07 0.60
N VAL A 131 -14.18 -1.39 0.00
CA VAL A 131 -13.72 -0.85 -1.28
C VAL A 131 -14.70 -1.21 -2.40
N GLN A 132 -15.08 -2.48 -2.52
CA GLN A 132 -16.01 -2.94 -3.56
C GLN A 132 -17.39 -2.28 -3.46
N ARG A 133 -17.87 -1.99 -2.24
CA ARG A 133 -19.20 -1.41 -2.00
C ARG A 133 -19.18 0.12 -1.85
N SER A 134 -18.02 0.76 -1.96
CA SER A 134 -17.84 2.21 -1.82
C SER A 134 -18.55 3.00 -2.92
N GLY A 135 -18.64 2.45 -4.14
CA GLY A 135 -19.12 3.17 -5.32
C GLY A 135 -18.06 4.05 -5.98
N CYS A 136 -16.82 4.04 -5.50
CA CYS A 136 -15.71 4.74 -6.14
C CYS A 136 -15.25 4.04 -7.43
N LYS A 137 -14.60 4.80 -8.31
CA LYS A 137 -13.87 4.24 -9.45
C LYS A 137 -12.70 3.41 -8.92
N LEU A 138 -12.61 2.16 -9.35
CA LEU A 138 -11.50 1.27 -8.98
C LEU A 138 -10.44 1.24 -10.09
N ILE A 139 -9.18 1.41 -9.70
CA ILE A 139 -8.01 1.22 -10.56
C ILE A 139 -7.26 0.00 -10.06
N ASN A 140 -7.30 -1.08 -10.84
CA ASN A 140 -6.50 -2.26 -10.54
C ASN A 140 -5.06 -2.01 -11.01
N ILE A 141 -4.13 -2.20 -10.08
CA ILE A 141 -2.69 -2.15 -10.29
C ILE A 141 -2.19 -3.58 -10.21
N THR A 142 -1.95 -4.17 -11.37
CA THR A 142 -1.33 -5.48 -11.45
C THR A 142 0.17 -5.30 -11.26
N GLN A 143 0.76 -6.03 -10.31
CA GLN A 143 2.21 -6.11 -10.25
C GLN A 143 2.69 -6.71 -11.58
N ALA A 144 3.58 -6.01 -12.30
CA ALA A 144 4.51 -6.76 -13.13
C ALA A 144 5.26 -7.68 -12.15
N PRO A 145 5.39 -8.99 -12.40
CA PRO A 145 6.14 -9.86 -11.51
C PRO A 145 7.49 -9.19 -11.28
N LEU A 146 7.79 -8.83 -10.03
CA LEU A 146 9.15 -8.52 -9.64
C LEU A 146 9.91 -9.78 -10.03
N ARG A 147 10.62 -9.75 -11.16
CA ARG A 147 11.67 -10.74 -11.37
C ARG A 147 12.51 -10.64 -10.11
N PRO A 148 12.72 -11.73 -9.35
CA PRO A 148 13.74 -11.68 -8.32
C PRO A 148 14.99 -11.15 -9.00
N GLN A 149 15.52 -10.03 -8.50
CA GLN A 149 16.87 -9.61 -8.85
C GLN A 149 17.74 -10.75 -8.32
N ILE A 150 18.01 -11.72 -9.20
CA ILE A 150 19.06 -12.70 -8.93
C ILE A 150 20.30 -11.84 -8.89
N ASP A 151 20.83 -11.60 -7.68
CA ASP A 151 22.17 -11.07 -7.54
C ASP A 151 23.08 -11.93 -8.42
N GLU A 152 23.64 -11.35 -9.49
CA GLU A 152 24.55 -12.04 -10.41
C GLU A 152 25.81 -12.60 -9.70
N ASN A 153 25.99 -12.29 -8.41
CA ASN A 153 27.05 -12.81 -7.56
C ASN A 153 26.78 -14.18 -6.90
N VAL A 154 25.63 -14.82 -7.09
CA VAL A 154 25.34 -16.13 -6.44
C VAL A 154 25.60 -17.34 -7.35
N ILE A 155 25.92 -17.17 -8.64
CA ILE A 155 26.15 -18.30 -9.57
C ILE A 155 27.53 -18.99 -9.33
N ALA A 156 28.38 -18.45 -8.44
CA ALA A 156 29.67 -19.05 -8.11
C ALA A 156 29.60 -20.22 -7.09
N ILE A 157 28.49 -20.94 -6.97
CA ILE A 157 28.47 -22.19 -6.20
C ILE A 157 27.37 -23.10 -6.75
N THR A 158 27.70 -23.88 -7.78
CA THR A 158 27.33 -25.31 -7.95
C THR A 158 27.63 -25.72 -9.40
N LEU A 159 28.87 -26.13 -9.66
CA LEU A 159 29.20 -27.07 -10.73
C LEU A 159 30.01 -28.18 -10.05
N PRO A 160 29.47 -29.40 -9.91
CA PRO A 160 30.28 -30.53 -9.49
C PRO A 160 31.32 -30.81 -10.57
N GLN A 161 32.59 -30.84 -10.17
CA GLN A 161 33.70 -31.30 -10.98
C GLN A 161 33.44 -32.75 -11.38
N LEU A 162 33.04 -32.98 -12.63
CA LEU A 162 33.10 -34.31 -13.25
C LEU A 162 34.57 -34.70 -13.34
N GLN A 163 34.98 -35.61 -12.47
CA GLN A 163 36.27 -36.27 -12.55
C GLN A 163 36.33 -37.07 -13.85
N THR A 164 37.13 -36.60 -14.79
CA THR A 164 37.55 -37.39 -15.95
C THR A 164 38.47 -38.50 -15.45
N GLN A 165 37.95 -39.72 -15.33
CA GLN A 165 38.79 -40.91 -15.22
C GLN A 165 39.42 -41.18 -16.59
N GLN A 166 40.75 -41.11 -16.64
CA GLN A 166 41.57 -41.62 -17.74
C GLN A 166 41.64 -43.15 -17.65
N ILE A 167 41.50 -43.82 -18.79
CA ILE A 167 41.99 -45.18 -19.04
C ILE A 167 43.13 -45.05 -20.04
#